data_AF-A0A959PZB0-F1
#
_entry.id   AF-A0A959PZB0-F1
#
_cell.length_a   1.000
_cell.length_b   1.000
_cell.length_c   1.000
_cell.angle_alpha   90.00
_cell.angle_beta   90.00
_cell.angle_gamma   90.00
#
_symmetry.space_group_name_H-M   'P 1'
#
loop_
_entity.id
_entity.type
_entity.pdbx_description
1 polymer ?
#
loop_
_entity_poly.entity_id
_entity_poly.type
_entity_poly.pdbx_seq_one_letter_code
_entity_poly.pdbx_strand_id
1 'polypeptide(L)' 'MEALIPMITQVLQNLDLEAKYPIPFDDALRTNGYVVTQLLVHLNDHLGQINYLRRTFE' A
#
# COMPACT_ATOMS: atom_id res chain seq x y z
N MET A 1 -13.43 1.36 -6.21
CA MET A 1 -12.67 1.66 -4.97
C MET A 1 -13.42 1.29 -3.70
N GLU A 2 -14.76 1.34 -3.67
CA GLU A 2 -15.54 1.08 -2.46
C GLU A 2 -15.30 -0.29 -1.81
N ALA A 3 -14.96 -1.32 -2.59
CA ALA A 3 -14.62 -2.64 -2.05
C ALA A 3 -13.17 -2.76 -1.52
N LEU A 4 -12.26 -1.86 -1.91
CA LEU A 4 -10.84 -1.90 -1.50
C LEU A 4 -10.62 -1.28 -0.11
N ILE A 5 -11.39 -0.24 0.24
CA ILE A 5 -11.27 0.45 1.53
C ILE A 5 -11.54 -0.51 2.71
N PRO A 6 -12.62 -1.30 2.73
CA PRO A 6 -12.88 -2.27 3.79
C PRO A 6 -11.77 -3.33 3.89
N MET A 7 -11.29 -3.84 2.76
CA MET A 7 -10.22 -4.83 2.72
C MET A 7 -8.92 -4.29 3.33
N ILE A 8 -8.47 -3.11 2.90
CA ILE A 8 -7.24 -2.48 3.43
C ILE A 8 -7.40 -2.21 4.93
N THR A 9 -8.55 -1.67 5.34
CA THR A 9 -8.84 -1.42 6.76
C THR A 9 -8.75 -2.69 7.59
N GLN A 10 -9.34 -3.78 7.10
CA GLN A 10 -9.29 -5.08 7.78
C GLN A 10 -7.87 -5.62 7.89
N VAL A 11 -7.05 -5.49 6.85
CA VAL A 11 -5.64 -5.89 6.90
C VAL A 11 -4.87 -5.07 7.94
N LEU A 12 -5.00 -3.74 7.91
CA LEU A 12 -4.29 -2.84 8.82
C LEU A 12 -4.65 -3.05 10.29
N GLN A 13 -5.91 -3.38 10.59
CA GLN A 13 -6.37 -3.63 11.96
C GLN A 13 -5.82 -4.92 12.56
N ASN A 14 -5.48 -5.91 11.72
CA ASN A 14 -5.05 -7.24 12.17
C ASN A 14 -3.54 -7.47 12.02
N LEU A 15 -2.81 -6.50 11.46
CA LEU A 15 -1.38 -6.61 11.20
C LEU A 15 -0.58 -5.99 12.35
N ASP A 16 0.32 -6.77 12.94
CA ASP A 16 1.37 -6.23 13.80
C ASP A 16 2.40 -5.50 12.93
N LEU A 17 2.42 -4.17 13.00
CA LEU A 17 3.28 -3.31 12.19
C LEU A 17 4.76 -3.37 12.60
N GLU A 18 5.05 -3.74 13.85
CA GLU A 18 6.42 -3.79 14.38
C GLU A 18 7.07 -5.16 14.13
N ALA A 19 6.27 -6.19 13.87
CA ALA A 19 6.78 -7.52 13.51
C ALA A 19 7.63 -7.47 12.22
N LYS A 20 8.64 -8.35 12.15
CA LYS A 20 9.47 -8.51 10.97
C LYS A 20 8.66 -9.06 9.81
N TYR A 21 8.80 -8.46 8.64
CA TYR A 21 8.26 -8.99 7.39
C TYR A 21 8.98 -10.32 7.07
N PRO A 22 8.26 -11.35 6.62
CA PRO A 22 8.77 -12.73 6.58
C PRO A 22 9.87 -12.96 5.53
N ILE A 23 10.03 -12.03 4.59
CA ILE A 23 11.04 -12.08 3.53
C ILE A 23 11.77 -10.74 3.41
N PRO A 24 12.97 -10.69 2.83
CA PRO A 24 13.61 -9.43 2.49
C PRO A 24 12.72 -8.58 1.56
N PHE A 25 12.69 -7.27 1.80
CA PHE A 25 12.03 -6.27 0.97
C PHE A 25 12.99 -5.10 0.77
N ASP A 26 13.24 -4.71 -0.48
CA ASP A 26 14.32 -3.79 -0.87
C ASP A 26 15.69 -4.24 -0.30
N ASP A 27 16.05 -5.49 -0.57
CA ASP A 27 17.32 -6.13 -0.20
C ASP A 27 17.65 -6.12 1.31
N ALA A 28 16.66 -5.89 2.17
CA ALA A 28 16.84 -5.88 3.62
C ALA A 28 15.65 -6.49 4.37
N LEU A 29 15.89 -6.94 5.60
CA LEU A 29 14.81 -7.31 6.51
C LEU A 29 14.12 -6.04 7.00
N ARG A 30 12.81 -5.97 6.81
CA ARG A 30 11.97 -4.81 7.15
C ARG A 30 10.88 -5.23 8.13
N THR A 31 10.20 -4.25 8.72
CA THR A 31 8.97 -4.50 9.48
C THR A 31 7.78 -4.58 8.53
N ASN A 32 6.70 -5.21 8.99
CA ASN A 32 5.41 -5.20 8.30
C ASN A 32 4.94 -3.78 8.01
N GLY A 33 5.13 -2.86 8.96
CA GLY A 33 4.79 -1.44 8.81
C GLY A 33 5.54 -0.77 7.67
N TYR A 34 6.86 -0.97 7.56
CA TYR A 34 7.65 -0.43 6.45
C TYR A 34 7.09 -0.90 5.10
N VAL A 35 6.86 -2.20 4.95
CA VAL A 35 6.38 -2.78 3.68
C VAL A 35 4.98 -2.28 3.33
N VAL A 36 4.07 -2.23 4.29
CA VAL A 36 2.72 -1.67 4.08
C VAL A 36 2.77 -0.21 3.69
N THR A 37 3.62 0.60 4.33
CA THR A 37 3.80 2.01 3.93
C THR A 37 4.28 2.11 2.48
N GLN A 38 5.27 1.31 2.07
CA GLN A 38 5.75 1.30 0.68
C GLN A 38 4.62 0.94 -0.31
N LEU A 39 3.83 -0.10 -0.01
CA LEU A 39 2.72 -0.53 -0.86
C LEU A 39 1.61 0.51 -0.95
N LEU A 40 1.26 1.17 0.16
CA LEU A 40 0.25 2.25 0.17
C LEU A 40 0.72 3.47 -0.63
N VAL A 41 1.98 3.86 -0.49
CA VAL A 41 2.58 4.94 -1.28
C VAL A 41 2.56 4.59 -2.77
N HIS A 42 2.97 3.36 -3.13
CA HIS A 42 2.95 2.89 -4.52
C HIS A 42 1.55 2.90 -5.11
N LEU A 43 0.56 2.42 -4.36
CA LEU A 43 -0.84 2.43 -4.78
C LEU A 43 -1.35 3.87 -4.98
N ASN A 44 -0.98 4.80 -4.09
CA ASN A 44 -1.36 6.20 -4.21
C ASN A 44 -0.72 6.88 -5.43
N ASP A 45 0.54 6.56 -5.76
CA ASP A 45 1.21 7.06 -6.98
C ASP A 45 0.42 6.67 -8.24
N HIS A 46 0.08 5.38 -8.38
CA HIS A 46 -0.72 4.89 -9.51
C HIS A 46 -2.11 5.52 -9.58
N LEU A 47 -2.78 5.72 -8.45
CA LEU A 47 -4.05 6.44 -8.41
C LEU A 47 -3.90 7.90 -8.86
N GLY A 48 -2.77 8.53 -8.55
CA GLY A 48 -2.39 9.83 -9.08
C GLY A 48 -2.28 9.82 -10.60
N GLN A 49 -1.56 8.83 -11.17
CA GLN A 49 -1.40 8.67 -12.62
C GLN A 49 -2.75 8.45 -13.33
N ILE A 50 -3.60 7.56 -12.81
CA ILE A 50 -4.94 7.31 -13.36
C ILE A 50 -5.78 8.59 -13.34
N ASN A 51 -5.78 9.33 -12.23
CA ASN A 51 -6.54 10.58 -12.12
C ASN A 51 -5.99 11.68 -13.05
N TYR A 52 -4.67 11.75 -13.24
CA TYR A 52 -4.06 12.67 -14.19
C TYR A 52 -4.52 12.39 -15.62
N LEU A 53 -4.44 11.12 -16.05
CA LEU A 53 -4.86 10.70 -17.38
C LEU A 53 -6.36 10.98 -17.58
N ARG A 54 -7.19 10.64 -16.58
CA ARG A 54 -8.62 10.91 -16.61
C ARG A 54 -8.92 12.39 -16.87
N ARG A 55 -8.30 13.31 -16.13
CA ARG A 55 -8.50 14.76 -16.31
C ARG A 55 -7.94 15.31 -17.63
N THR A 56 -7.01 14.59 -18.24
CA THR A 56 -6.37 15.03 -19.49
C THR A 56 -7.17 14.58 -20.71
N PHE A 57 -7.88 13.45 -20.61
CA PHE A 57 -8.56 12.80 -21.74
C PHE A 57 -10.10 12.74 -21.61
N GLU A 58 -10.68 13.03 -20.45
CA GLU A 58 -12.11 13.27 -20.23
C GLU A 58 -12.39 14.76 -19.97
#